data_AF-A0A7S0FGE9-F1
#
_entry.id   AF-A0A7S0FGE9-F1
#
_cell.length_a   1.000
_cell.length_b   1.000
_cell.length_c   1.000
_cell.angle_alpha   90.00
_cell.angle_beta   90.00
_cell.angle_gamma   90.00
#
_symmetry.space_group_name_H-M   'P 1'
#
loop_
_entity.id
_entity.type
_entity.pdbx_description
1 polymer ?
#
loop_
_entity_poly.entity_id
_entity_poly.type
_entity_poly.pdbx_seq_one_letter_code
_entity_poly.pdbx_strand_id
1 'polypeptide(L)'
;GDKVIVFSDLVYSLKMYADMLKRPLIYGETPERERQAILGTFRSTDAVRTICISKVGDTSIDLPEANVIIQVSSHFGSRRQEAQRLGRILRPKSYTQTDGSNRSSFNAFFYTLVSTDTQEMFYSAKRQQYLIDQGYTFKIVTNLSERADMEAKINNYIYSTPEKDRSLLRILLTSDTEMEKEQRQEDTAIRKSNADGAALADAGVKRTAGSTMAQLSGGSGMRYREIG
;
A
#
# COMPACT_ATOMS: atom_id res chain seq x y z
N GLY A 1 19.57 6.45 -11.16
CA GLY A 1 18.19 5.95 -11.12
C GLY A 1 17.47 6.50 -9.91
N ASP A 2 16.17 6.28 -9.80
CA ASP A 2 15.36 6.75 -8.67
C ASP A 2 15.21 5.68 -7.59
N LYS A 3 15.04 6.14 -6.34
CA LYS A 3 14.75 5.26 -5.20
C LYS A 3 13.25 5.01 -5.13
N VAL A 4 12.88 3.73 -5.14
CA VAL A 4 11.49 3.27 -5.22
C VAL A 4 11.15 2.47 -3.97
N ILE A 5 10.01 2.76 -3.34
CA ILE A 5 9.44 1.93 -2.28
C ILE A 5 8.09 1.38 -2.76
N VAL A 6 7.94 0.06 -2.68
CA VAL A 6 6.68 -0.64 -2.95
C VAL A 6 6.01 -0.95 -1.60
N PHE A 7 4.86 -0.36 -1.33
CA PHE A 7 4.06 -0.64 -0.15
C PHE A 7 2.88 -1.55 -0.46
N SER A 8 2.59 -2.46 0.47
CA SER A 8 1.31 -3.17 0.49
C SER A 8 0.88 -3.49 1.92
N ASP A 9 -0.42 -3.41 2.17
CA ASP A 9 -0.97 -3.75 3.49
C ASP A 9 -1.13 -5.26 3.67
N LEU A 10 -1.23 -6.00 2.56
CA LEU A 10 -1.34 -7.45 2.51
C LEU A 10 0.05 -8.09 2.38
N VAL A 11 0.54 -8.69 3.46
CA VAL A 11 1.87 -9.31 3.50
C VAL A 11 2.01 -10.43 2.47
N TYR A 12 0.97 -11.24 2.28
CA TYR A 12 0.98 -12.33 1.31
C TYR A 12 1.28 -11.84 -0.11
N SER A 13 0.51 -10.84 -0.58
CA SER A 13 0.72 -10.21 -1.89
C SER A 13 2.10 -9.54 -1.97
N LEU A 14 2.54 -8.88 -0.89
CA LEU A 14 3.85 -8.23 -0.84
C LEU A 14 5.00 -9.21 -0.99
N LYS A 15 4.93 -10.39 -0.35
CA LYS A 15 5.91 -11.48 -0.51
C LYS A 15 5.97 -11.95 -1.96
N MET A 16 4.80 -12.12 -2.60
CA MET A 16 4.75 -12.47 -4.02
C MET A 16 5.42 -11.41 -4.89
N TYR A 17 5.12 -10.12 -4.68
CA TYR A 17 5.78 -9.04 -5.43
C TYR A 17 7.29 -9.00 -5.20
N ALA A 18 7.74 -9.12 -3.96
CA ALA A 18 9.17 -9.10 -3.62
C ALA A 18 9.92 -10.27 -4.27
N ASP A 19 9.35 -11.48 -4.25
CA ASP A 19 9.95 -12.65 -4.90
C ASP A 19 9.99 -12.51 -6.43
N MET A 20 8.90 -12.03 -7.04
CA MET A 20 8.82 -11.85 -8.49
C MET A 20 9.76 -10.76 -8.99
N LEU A 21 9.88 -9.66 -8.26
CA LEU A 21 10.74 -8.53 -8.61
C LEU A 21 12.19 -8.72 -8.13
N LYS A 22 12.46 -9.78 -7.35
CA LYS A 22 13.74 -10.05 -6.69
C LYS A 22 14.25 -8.85 -5.90
N ARG A 23 13.37 -8.26 -5.09
CA ARG A 23 13.66 -7.07 -4.26
C ARG A 23 13.60 -7.40 -2.78
N PRO A 24 14.41 -6.72 -1.93
CA PRO A 24 14.37 -6.91 -0.49
C PRO A 24 12.99 -6.58 0.07
N LEU A 25 12.58 -7.34 1.09
CA LEU A 25 11.29 -7.25 1.74
C LEU A 25 11.46 -6.91 3.22
N ILE A 26 10.68 -5.95 3.71
CA ILE A 26 10.57 -5.63 5.12
C ILE A 26 9.11 -5.80 5.55
N TYR A 27 8.89 -6.67 6.52
CA TYR A 27 7.59 -6.92 7.14
C TYR A 27 7.76 -7.15 8.64
N GLY A 28 6.67 -7.43 9.35
CA GLY A 28 6.63 -7.50 10.82
C GLY A 28 7.61 -8.52 11.40
N GLU A 29 7.78 -9.68 10.77
CA GLU A 29 8.70 -10.72 11.24
C GLU A 29 10.15 -10.52 10.77
N THR A 30 10.43 -9.52 9.92
CA THR A 30 11.81 -9.22 9.50
C THR A 30 12.67 -8.89 10.73
N PRO A 31 13.76 -9.64 11.00
CA PRO A 31 14.64 -9.38 12.13
C PRO A 31 15.22 -7.96 12.07
N GLU A 32 15.36 -7.32 13.22
CA GLU A 32 15.82 -5.93 13.29
C GLU A 32 17.18 -5.72 12.63
N ARG A 33 18.12 -6.67 12.80
CA ARG A 33 19.43 -6.62 12.14
C ARG A 33 19.32 -6.62 10.60
N GLU A 34 18.45 -7.46 10.06
CA GLU A 34 18.24 -7.55 8.61
C GLU A 34 17.55 -6.28 8.09
N ARG A 35 16.52 -5.81 8.79
CA ARG A 35 15.83 -4.56 8.50
C ARG A 35 16.81 -3.39 8.41
N GLN A 36 17.67 -3.21 9.42
CA GLN A 36 18.68 -2.14 9.42
C GLN A 36 19.68 -2.28 8.28
N ALA A 37 20.09 -3.51 7.93
CA ALA A 37 20.97 -3.74 6.78
C ALA A 37 20.31 -3.36 5.45
N ILE A 38 19.03 -3.73 5.24
CA ILE A 38 18.28 -3.37 4.02
C ILE A 38 18.11 -1.85 3.93
N LEU A 39 17.65 -1.21 5.01
CA LEU A 39 17.42 0.24 5.03
C LEU A 39 18.74 1.01 4.88
N GLY A 40 19.81 0.57 5.55
CA GLY A 40 21.14 1.14 5.42
C GLY A 40 21.66 1.07 3.98
N THR A 41 21.56 -0.11 3.36
CA THR A 41 21.97 -0.33 1.96
C THR A 41 21.16 0.54 1.00
N PHE A 42 19.84 0.62 1.20
CA PHE A 42 18.96 1.48 0.40
C PHE A 42 19.26 2.98 0.56
N ARG A 43 19.75 3.42 1.74
CA ARG A 43 20.16 4.82 1.96
C ARG A 43 21.48 5.15 1.28
N SER A 44 22.50 4.34 1.51
CA SER A 44 23.88 4.70 1.20
C SER A 44 24.39 4.20 -0.16
N THR A 45 23.72 3.20 -0.74
CA THR A 45 24.21 2.55 -1.97
C THR A 45 23.19 2.59 -3.10
N ASP A 46 23.70 2.51 -4.31
CA ASP A 46 22.91 2.34 -5.52
C ASP A 46 22.64 0.87 -5.89
N ALA A 47 23.15 -0.07 -5.11
CA ALA A 47 22.97 -1.51 -5.34
C ALA A 47 21.50 -1.94 -5.13
N VAL A 48 20.83 -1.31 -4.16
CA VAL A 48 19.40 -1.55 -3.87
C VAL A 48 18.65 -0.22 -4.03
N ARG A 49 17.97 -0.07 -5.16
CA ARG A 49 17.12 1.10 -5.44
C ARG A 49 15.63 0.83 -5.25
N THR A 50 15.26 -0.41 -4.97
CA THR A 50 13.86 -0.80 -4.77
C THR A 50 13.74 -1.73 -3.58
N ILE A 51 12.84 -1.40 -2.66
CA ILE A 51 12.49 -2.23 -1.50
C ILE A 51 10.97 -2.36 -1.39
N CYS A 52 10.53 -3.51 -0.89
CA CYS A 52 9.13 -3.81 -0.60
C CYS A 52 8.91 -3.71 0.91
N ILE A 53 7.89 -2.97 1.35
CA ILE A 53 7.62 -2.73 2.77
C ILE A 53 6.14 -2.95 3.07
N SER A 54 5.84 -3.68 4.13
CA SER A 54 4.46 -3.85 4.60
C SER A 54 3.97 -2.62 5.39
N LYS A 55 2.79 -2.73 5.99
CA LYS A 55 2.28 -1.74 6.94
C LYS A 55 3.17 -1.51 8.18
N VAL A 56 4.21 -2.31 8.40
CA VAL A 56 5.24 -2.03 9.43
C VAL A 56 5.91 -0.66 9.22
N GLY A 57 5.96 -0.17 7.97
CA GLY A 57 6.44 1.16 7.63
C GLY A 57 5.63 2.31 8.23
N ASP A 58 4.41 2.06 8.72
CA ASP A 58 3.49 3.11 9.16
C ASP A 58 3.61 3.49 10.64
N THR A 59 4.24 2.64 11.44
CA THR A 59 4.13 2.72 12.90
C THR A 59 5.46 2.75 13.65
N SER A 60 6.55 2.20 13.10
CA SER A 60 7.76 1.96 13.93
C SER A 60 9.10 2.12 13.23
N ILE A 61 9.12 2.41 11.93
CA ILE A 61 10.37 2.39 11.16
C ILE A 61 10.68 3.81 10.67
N ASP A 62 11.92 4.23 10.86
CA ASP A 62 12.44 5.41 10.15
C ASP A 62 12.67 5.02 8.69
N LEU A 63 11.69 5.36 7.86
CA LEU A 63 11.73 5.05 6.44
C LEU A 63 12.70 5.99 5.71
N PRO A 64 13.54 5.45 4.82
CA PRO A 64 14.49 6.24 4.05
C PRO A 64 13.76 7.12 3.04
N GLU A 65 14.43 8.19 2.66
CA GLU A 65 13.98 9.07 1.60
C GLU A 65 13.89 8.33 0.26
N ALA A 66 12.76 8.47 -0.42
CA ALA A 66 12.51 7.87 -1.72
C ALA A 66 11.92 8.89 -2.70
N ASN A 67 12.13 8.67 -4.00
CA ASN A 67 11.62 9.53 -5.05
C ASN A 67 10.29 9.02 -5.58
N VAL A 68 10.10 7.70 -5.56
CA VAL A 68 8.90 7.04 -6.06
C VAL A 68 8.34 6.13 -4.99
N ILE A 69 7.05 6.25 -4.74
CA ILE A 69 6.31 5.32 -3.90
C ILE A 69 5.23 4.67 -4.77
N ILE A 70 5.15 3.35 -4.71
CA ILE A 70 4.08 2.57 -5.34
C ILE A 70 3.33 1.86 -4.23
N GLN A 71 2.04 2.16 -4.07
CA GLN A 71 1.19 1.48 -3.11
C GLN A 71 0.24 0.53 -3.84
N VAL A 72 0.22 -0.72 -3.41
CA VAL A 72 -0.59 -1.81 -3.96
C VAL A 72 -1.44 -2.40 -2.86
N SER A 73 -2.75 -2.54 -3.07
CA SER A 73 -3.68 -3.10 -2.08
C SER A 73 -3.61 -2.37 -0.74
N SER A 74 -4.34 -1.26 -0.65
CA SER A 74 -4.48 -0.47 0.59
C SER A 74 -5.75 -0.91 1.31
N HIS A 75 -5.62 -1.36 2.56
CA HIS A 75 -6.73 -1.38 3.49
C HIS A 75 -7.30 0.03 3.66
N PHE A 76 -8.56 0.07 4.06
CA PHE A 76 -9.44 1.23 4.24
C PHE A 76 -9.01 2.19 5.37
N GLY A 77 -7.70 2.38 5.55
CA GLY A 77 -7.08 3.11 6.64
C GLY A 77 -7.22 4.64 6.57
N SER A 78 -6.57 5.28 7.54
CA SER A 78 -6.60 6.74 7.72
C SER A 78 -5.86 7.46 6.59
N ARG A 79 -6.60 8.08 5.68
CA ARG A 79 -6.09 9.00 4.64
C ARG A 79 -5.08 10.04 5.18
N ARG A 80 -5.26 10.44 6.44
CA ARG A 80 -4.34 11.33 7.16
C ARG A 80 -2.97 10.69 7.41
N GLN A 81 -2.94 9.42 7.82
CA GLN A 81 -1.70 8.68 8.04
C GLN A 81 -0.93 8.48 6.72
N GLU A 82 -1.66 8.20 5.63
CA GLU A 82 -1.08 8.11 4.29
C GLU A 82 -0.42 9.43 3.87
N ALA A 83 -1.12 10.57 3.97
CA ALA A 83 -0.52 11.87 3.62
C ALA A 83 0.68 12.26 4.50
N GLN A 84 0.62 11.96 5.81
CA GLN A 84 1.76 12.19 6.71
C GLN A 84 2.97 11.31 6.33
N ARG A 85 2.72 10.04 6.00
CA ARG A 85 3.74 9.10 5.51
C ARG A 85 4.38 9.60 4.22
N LEU A 86 3.57 10.04 3.25
CA LEU A 86 4.06 10.62 1.99
C LEU A 86 4.99 11.82 2.25
N GLY A 87 4.59 12.74 3.13
CA GLY A 87 5.43 13.90 3.47
C GLY A 87 6.76 13.55 4.14
N ARG A 88 6.83 12.42 4.85
CA ARG A 88 8.06 11.94 5.49
C ARG A 88 9.00 11.24 4.52
N ILE A 89 8.45 10.44 3.61
CA ILE A 89 9.23 9.56 2.73
C ILE A 89 9.59 10.24 1.41
N LEU A 90 8.64 10.94 0.79
CA LEU A 90 8.86 11.52 -0.52
C LEU A 90 9.85 12.68 -0.40
N ARG A 91 10.94 12.56 -1.16
CA ARG A 91 11.89 13.63 -1.37
C ARG A 91 12.02 13.89 -2.85
N PRO A 92 11.64 15.10 -3.28
CA PRO A 92 11.82 15.48 -4.66
C PRO A 92 13.29 15.45 -5.02
N LYS A 93 13.60 14.78 -6.13
CA LYS A 93 14.93 14.85 -6.70
C LYS A 93 15.02 16.10 -7.55
N SER A 94 16.05 16.91 -7.34
CA SER A 94 16.34 18.01 -8.25
C SER A 94 16.86 17.42 -9.55
N TYR A 95 16.13 17.67 -10.63
CA TYR A 95 16.64 17.47 -11.99
C TYR A 95 17.01 18.83 -12.55
N THR A 96 18.31 19.07 -12.73
CA THR A 96 18.77 20.16 -13.58
C THR A 96 18.47 19.79 -15.02
N GLN A 97 17.45 20.43 -15.60
CA GLN A 97 17.20 20.27 -17.02
C GLN A 97 18.38 20.89 -17.80
N THR A 98 19.01 20.10 -18.67
CA THR A 98 20.11 20.52 -19.54
C THR A 98 19.67 21.42 -20.70
N ASP A 99 18.40 21.83 -20.75
CA ASP A 99 17.80 22.62 -21.83
C ASP A 99 17.80 24.15 -21.56
N GLY A 100 18.69 24.64 -20.70
CA GLY A 100 18.83 26.08 -20.44
C GLY A 100 17.64 26.77 -19.73
N SER A 101 16.50 26.07 -19.55
CA SER A 101 15.40 26.54 -18.73
C SER A 101 15.74 26.31 -17.25
N ASN A 102 15.90 27.41 -16.51
CA ASN A 102 16.31 27.42 -15.11
C ASN A 102 15.19 26.95 -14.14
N ARG A 103 14.36 25.99 -14.56
CA ARG A 103 13.33 25.35 -13.72
C ARG A 103 13.85 24.01 -13.25
N SER A 104 14.38 23.98 -12.03
CA SER A 104 14.55 22.74 -11.26
C SER A 104 13.16 22.14 -11.04
N SER A 105 12.79 21.13 -11.83
CA SER A 105 11.59 20.34 -11.56
C SER A 105 11.94 19.28 -10.51
N PHE A 106 11.47 19.56 -9.31
CA PHE A 106 11.54 18.66 -8.18
C PHE A 106 10.50 17.56 -8.37
N ASN A 107 10.95 16.37 -8.78
CA ASN A 107 10.04 15.29 -9.13
C ASN A 107 10.04 14.22 -8.03
N ALA A 108 8.90 14.04 -7.38
CA ALA A 108 8.57 12.91 -6.53
C ALA A 108 7.21 12.38 -6.94
N PHE A 109 7.06 11.06 -7.02
CA PHE A 109 5.84 10.42 -7.51
C PHE A 109 5.28 9.47 -6.48
N PHE A 110 3.97 9.55 -6.30
CA PHE A 110 3.19 8.58 -5.55
C PHE A 110 2.18 7.93 -6.47
N TYR A 111 2.30 6.62 -6.64
CA TYR A 111 1.38 5.80 -7.41
C TYR A 111 0.55 4.96 -6.46
N THR A 112 -0.75 4.92 -6.70
CA THR A 112 -1.66 3.95 -6.07
C THR A 112 -2.24 3.08 -7.18
N LEU A 113 -1.99 1.77 -7.11
CA LEU A 113 -2.65 0.80 -7.98
C LEU A 113 -4.02 0.48 -7.39
N VAL A 114 -5.07 0.65 -8.20
CA VAL A 114 -6.46 0.48 -7.80
C VAL A 114 -7.12 -0.47 -8.78
N SER A 115 -7.74 -1.52 -8.25
CA SER A 115 -8.51 -2.47 -9.06
C SER A 115 -9.87 -1.87 -9.42
N THR A 116 -10.16 -1.73 -10.71
CA THR A 116 -11.45 -1.23 -11.21
C THR A 116 -12.60 -2.13 -10.78
N ASP A 117 -13.80 -1.56 -10.64
CA ASP A 117 -15.02 -2.27 -10.23
C ASP A 117 -14.94 -3.00 -8.87
N THR A 118 -13.99 -2.61 -8.03
CA THR A 118 -13.88 -3.09 -6.65
C THR A 118 -14.19 -2.00 -5.65
N GLN A 119 -14.33 -2.38 -4.37
CA GLN A 119 -14.49 -1.41 -3.29
C GLN A 119 -13.33 -0.39 -3.25
N GLU A 120 -12.12 -0.72 -3.72
CA GLU A 120 -10.96 0.18 -3.73
C GLU A 120 -11.25 1.51 -4.48
N MET A 121 -12.08 1.47 -5.53
CA MET A 121 -12.49 2.65 -6.30
C MET A 121 -13.22 3.69 -5.44
N PHE A 122 -14.12 3.24 -4.56
CA PHE A 122 -14.87 4.12 -3.66
C PHE A 122 -13.94 4.88 -2.71
N TYR A 123 -12.90 4.22 -2.22
CA TYR A 123 -11.91 4.85 -1.32
C TYR A 123 -10.91 5.71 -2.08
N SER A 124 -10.61 5.38 -3.33
CA SER A 124 -9.74 6.17 -4.20
C SER A 124 -10.29 7.59 -4.42
N ALA A 125 -11.59 7.75 -4.67
CA ALA A 125 -12.21 9.06 -4.81
C ALA A 125 -12.06 9.94 -3.55
N LYS A 126 -12.26 9.33 -2.36
CA LYS A 126 -12.07 10.00 -1.07
C LYS A 126 -10.61 10.35 -0.77
N ARG A 127 -9.67 9.54 -1.26
CA ARG A 127 -8.22 9.78 -1.16
C ARG A 127 -7.81 10.92 -2.09
N GLN A 128 -8.29 10.93 -3.33
CA GLN A 128 -8.06 12.00 -4.29
C GLN A 128 -8.45 13.35 -3.71
N GLN A 129 -9.69 13.47 -3.19
CA GLN A 129 -10.15 14.72 -2.60
C GLN A 129 -9.22 15.18 -1.48
N TYR A 130 -8.89 14.28 -0.55
CA TYR A 130 -8.03 14.60 0.59
C TYR A 130 -6.62 15.04 0.16
N LEU A 131 -6.00 14.36 -0.80
CA LEU A 131 -4.66 14.73 -1.29
C LEU A 131 -4.68 16.10 -2.01
N ILE A 132 -5.74 16.39 -2.77
CA ILE A 132 -5.94 17.71 -3.38
C ILE A 132 -6.09 18.79 -2.31
N ASP A 133 -6.87 18.53 -1.26
CA ASP A 133 -7.07 19.45 -0.14
C ASP A 133 -5.75 19.73 0.62
N GLN A 134 -4.80 18.79 0.61
CA GLN A 134 -3.44 18.97 1.16
C GLN A 134 -2.46 19.63 0.17
N GLY A 135 -2.90 20.01 -1.03
CA GLY A 135 -2.10 20.70 -2.04
C GLY A 135 -1.30 19.80 -2.98
N TYR A 136 -1.54 18.48 -2.97
CA TYR A 136 -0.88 17.56 -3.91
C TYR A 136 -1.53 17.61 -5.30
N THR A 137 -0.70 17.48 -6.34
CA THR A 137 -1.21 17.25 -7.70
C THR A 137 -1.61 15.79 -7.86
N PHE A 138 -2.84 15.54 -8.30
CA PHE A 138 -3.38 14.20 -8.48
C PHE A 138 -3.79 13.98 -9.94
N LYS A 139 -3.37 12.85 -10.53
CA LYS A 139 -3.73 12.46 -11.89
C LYS A 139 -4.20 11.01 -11.93
N ILE A 140 -5.35 10.78 -12.53
CA ILE A 140 -5.85 9.44 -12.82
C ILE A 140 -5.27 8.97 -14.15
N VAL A 141 -4.76 7.75 -14.19
CA VAL A 141 -4.24 7.11 -15.40
C VAL A 141 -5.05 5.84 -15.66
N THR A 142 -5.93 5.88 -16.65
CA THR A 142 -6.84 4.77 -16.98
C THR A 142 -6.23 3.76 -17.95
N ASN A 143 -5.34 4.19 -18.85
CA ASN A 143 -4.83 3.36 -19.94
C ASN A 143 -3.56 2.57 -19.53
N LEU A 144 -3.35 2.35 -18.23
CA LEU A 144 -2.15 1.67 -17.74
C LEU A 144 -2.21 0.17 -18.00
N SER A 145 -3.38 -0.46 -17.84
CA SER A 145 -3.57 -1.90 -18.04
C SER A 145 -3.27 -2.33 -19.47
N GLU A 146 -3.86 -1.67 -20.47
CA GLU A 146 -3.63 -1.99 -21.88
C GLU A 146 -2.15 -1.88 -22.27
N ARG A 147 -1.48 -0.85 -21.76
CA ARG A 147 -0.03 -0.66 -21.96
C ARG A 147 0.78 -1.73 -21.26
N ALA A 148 0.41 -2.08 -20.02
CA ALA A 148 1.08 -3.11 -19.24
C ALA A 148 0.96 -4.49 -19.92
N ASP A 149 -0.20 -4.84 -20.49
CA ASP A 149 -0.40 -6.11 -21.20
C ASP A 149 0.49 -6.22 -22.44
N MET A 150 0.59 -5.14 -23.21
CA MET A 150 1.49 -5.08 -24.37
C MET A 150 2.95 -5.18 -23.94
N GLU A 151 3.37 -4.38 -22.95
CA GLU A 151 4.74 -4.40 -22.42
C GLU A 151 5.10 -5.75 -21.78
N ALA A 152 4.14 -6.42 -21.13
CA ALA A 152 4.35 -7.73 -20.53
C ALA A 152 4.70 -8.78 -21.59
N LYS A 153 4.03 -8.75 -22.75
CA LYS A 153 4.34 -9.64 -23.87
C LYS A 153 5.69 -9.31 -24.50
N ILE A 154 5.97 -8.03 -24.72
CA ILE A 154 7.22 -7.56 -25.35
C ILE A 154 8.44 -7.90 -24.48
N ASN A 155 8.34 -7.64 -23.17
CA ASN A 155 9.45 -7.82 -22.23
C ASN A 155 9.42 -9.17 -21.51
N ASN A 156 8.52 -10.07 -21.91
CA ASN A 156 8.35 -11.40 -21.33
C ASN A 156 8.20 -11.37 -19.78
N TYR A 157 7.32 -10.49 -19.28
CA TYR A 157 6.98 -10.44 -17.87
C TYR A 157 6.18 -11.67 -17.43
N ILE A 158 6.19 -11.92 -16.12
CA ILE A 158 5.65 -13.15 -15.49
C ILE A 158 4.18 -13.41 -15.83
N TYR A 159 3.37 -12.35 -15.94
CA TYR A 159 1.93 -12.41 -16.21
C TYR A 159 1.59 -11.94 -17.62
N SER A 160 2.34 -12.41 -18.62
CA SER A 160 2.10 -12.09 -20.04
C SER A 160 1.09 -13.01 -20.72
N THR A 161 0.70 -14.11 -20.08
CA THR A 161 -0.15 -15.17 -20.66
C THR A 161 -1.33 -15.51 -19.74
N PRO A 162 -2.54 -15.75 -20.29
CA PRO A 162 -3.73 -16.12 -19.49
C PRO A 162 -3.57 -17.37 -18.62
N GLU A 163 -2.69 -18.29 -18.98
CA GLU A 163 -2.42 -19.52 -18.23
C GLU A 163 -1.76 -19.21 -16.86
N LYS A 164 -0.94 -18.17 -16.81
CA LYS A 164 -0.30 -17.70 -15.58
C LYS A 164 -1.33 -17.03 -14.67
N ASP A 165 -2.26 -16.28 -15.23
CA ASP A 165 -3.36 -15.67 -14.47
C ASP A 165 -4.27 -16.72 -13.86
N ARG A 166 -4.65 -17.75 -14.62
CA ARG A 166 -5.44 -18.89 -14.10
C ARG A 166 -4.70 -19.65 -13.00
N SER A 167 -3.38 -19.82 -13.16
CA SER A 167 -2.55 -20.48 -12.15
C SER A 167 -2.50 -19.67 -10.86
N LEU A 168 -2.34 -18.35 -10.96
CA LEU A 168 -2.40 -17.43 -9.82
C LEU A 168 -3.76 -17.49 -9.14
N LEU A 169 -4.86 -17.44 -9.92
CA LEU A 169 -6.21 -17.51 -9.39
C LEU A 169 -6.45 -18.80 -8.59
N ARG A 170 -5.97 -19.94 -9.10
CA ARG A 170 -6.05 -21.23 -8.39
C ARG A 170 -5.29 -21.20 -7.07
N ILE A 171 -4.10 -20.61 -7.05
CA ILE A 171 -3.31 -20.44 -5.82
C ILE A 171 -4.10 -19.62 -4.81
N LEU A 172 -4.63 -18.46 -5.22
CA LEU A 172 -5.39 -17.56 -4.35
C LEU A 172 -6.64 -18.24 -3.77
N LEU A 173 -7.40 -18.98 -4.57
CA LEU A 173 -8.59 -19.72 -4.12
C LEU A 173 -8.30 -20.78 -3.05
N THR A 174 -7.04 -21.23 -2.93
CA THR A 174 -6.61 -22.22 -1.94
C THR A 174 -5.82 -21.63 -0.77
N SER A 175 -5.49 -20.33 -0.83
CA SER A 175 -4.55 -19.69 0.09
C SER A 175 -5.21 -18.84 1.17
N ASP A 176 -6.55 -18.76 1.23
CA ASP A 176 -7.29 -17.89 2.16
C ASP A 176 -6.84 -18.05 3.62
N THR A 177 -6.68 -19.29 4.09
CA THR A 177 -6.26 -19.57 5.48
C THR A 177 -4.85 -19.11 5.77
N GLU A 178 -3.93 -19.26 4.81
CA GLU A 178 -2.54 -18.82 4.96
C GLU A 178 -2.46 -17.29 4.89
N MET A 179 -3.21 -16.65 3.98
CA MET A 179 -3.31 -15.19 3.91
C MET A 179 -3.79 -14.59 5.23
N GLU A 180 -4.83 -15.15 5.84
CA GLU A 180 -5.31 -14.70 7.15
C GLU A 180 -4.26 -14.88 8.25
N LYS A 181 -3.58 -16.03 8.25
CA LYS A 181 -2.55 -16.34 9.24
C LYS A 181 -1.37 -15.38 9.14
N GLU A 182 -0.85 -15.13 7.94
CA GLU A 182 0.23 -14.17 7.71
C GLU A 182 -0.17 -12.76 8.14
N GLN A 183 -1.41 -12.35 7.85
CA GLN A 183 -1.90 -11.05 8.27
C GLN A 183 -1.99 -10.96 9.80
N ARG A 184 -2.43 -12.01 10.50
CA ARG A 184 -2.45 -12.02 11.98
C ARG A 184 -1.05 -11.98 12.58
N GLN A 185 -0.07 -12.64 11.95
CA GLN A 185 1.32 -12.61 12.39
C GLN A 185 1.92 -11.21 12.26
N GLU A 186 1.67 -10.55 11.12
CA GLU A 186 2.06 -9.15 10.89
C GLU A 186 1.53 -8.22 11.99
N ASP A 187 0.23 -8.31 12.26
CA ASP A 187 -0.44 -7.48 13.26
C ASP A 187 0.13 -7.71 14.65
N THR A 188 0.41 -8.96 14.98
CA THR A 188 1.01 -9.35 16.27
C THR A 188 2.44 -8.82 16.39
N ALA A 189 3.23 -8.91 15.33
CA ALA A 189 4.61 -8.41 15.32
C ALA A 189 4.65 -6.89 15.49
N ILE A 190 3.79 -6.15 14.78
CA ILE A 190 3.67 -4.69 14.89
C ILE A 190 3.22 -4.27 16.31
N ARG A 191 2.28 -5.01 16.91
CA ARG A 191 1.86 -4.76 18.30
C ARG A 191 2.98 -4.99 19.29
N LYS A 192 3.77 -6.05 19.11
CA LYS A 192 4.92 -6.34 19.97
C LYS A 192 5.99 -5.26 19.86
N SER A 193 6.22 -4.69 18.68
CA SER A 193 7.15 -3.58 18.51
C SER A 193 6.60 -2.23 19.00
N ASN A 194 5.28 -2.10 19.16
CA ASN A 194 4.61 -0.87 19.61
C ASN A 194 3.64 -1.12 20.78
N ALA A 195 4.17 -1.29 21.99
CA ALA A 195 3.33 -1.44 23.19
C ALA A 195 2.34 -0.27 23.38
N ASP A 196 2.72 0.95 22.98
CA ASP A 196 1.90 2.17 23.12
C ASP A 196 0.88 2.39 21.98
N GLY A 197 1.03 1.69 20.84
CA GLY A 197 0.19 1.86 19.64
C GLY A 197 -1.11 1.03 19.65
N ALA A 198 -1.28 0.16 20.66
CA ALA A 198 -2.38 -0.80 20.74
C ALA A 198 -3.78 -0.15 20.74
N ALA A 199 -3.90 1.10 21.20
CA ALA A 199 -5.19 1.81 21.26
C ALA A 199 -5.70 2.31 19.89
N LEU A 200 -4.82 2.54 18.91
CA LEU A 200 -5.20 3.13 17.61
C LEU A 200 -5.66 2.09 16.58
N ALA A 201 -5.11 0.87 16.61
CA ALA A 201 -5.54 -0.21 15.73
C ALA A 201 -6.93 -0.76 16.09
N ASP A 202 -7.30 -0.70 17.37
CA ASP A 202 -8.59 -1.19 17.88
C ASP A 202 -9.77 -0.27 17.52
N ALA A 203 -9.51 1.01 17.23
CA ALA A 203 -10.53 1.96 16.77
C ALA A 203 -11.01 1.69 15.32
N GLY A 204 -10.21 0.97 14.50
CA GLY A 204 -10.55 0.65 13.12
C GLY A 204 -11.25 -0.69 12.92
N VAL A 205 -11.22 -1.60 13.91
CA VAL A 205 -11.74 -2.97 13.78
C VAL A 205 -12.54 -3.39 15.01
N LYS A 206 -13.54 -2.61 15.42
CA LYS A 206 -14.64 -3.16 16.22
C LYS A 206 -15.59 -3.91 15.31
N ARG A 207 -15.27 -5.18 15.01
CA ARG A 207 -16.26 -6.13 14.50
C ARG A 207 -17.17 -6.52 15.67
N THR A 208 -18.28 -5.82 15.84
CA THR A 208 -19.35 -6.26 16.74
C THR A 208 -19.90 -7.56 16.17
N ALA A 209 -19.51 -8.70 16.75
CA ALA A 209 -20.07 -9.99 16.42
C ALA A 209 -21.57 -9.96 16.77
N GLY A 210 -22.44 -9.87 15.76
CA GLY A 210 -23.89 -10.01 15.95
C GLY A 210 -24.80 -9.06 15.18
N SER A 211 -24.30 -8.00 14.54
CA SER A 211 -25.19 -7.13 13.74
C SER A 211 -25.39 -7.69 12.33
N THR A 212 -26.60 -8.16 12.05
CA THR A 212 -27.03 -8.58 10.70
C THR A 212 -27.13 -7.36 9.78
N MET A 213 -26.87 -7.55 8.48
CA MET A 213 -26.88 -6.50 7.43
C MET A 213 -28.16 -5.64 7.41
N ALA A 214 -29.28 -6.16 7.91
CA ALA A 214 -30.56 -5.45 8.00
C ALA A 214 -30.58 -4.31 9.05
N GLN A 215 -29.69 -4.34 10.06
CA GLN A 215 -29.61 -3.26 11.05
C GLN A 215 -28.83 -2.03 10.56
N LEU A 216 -27.98 -2.19 9.54
CA LEU A 216 -27.15 -1.12 8.99
C LEU A 216 -27.86 -0.29 7.90
N SER A 217 -29.01 -0.74 7.39
CA SER A 217 -29.74 -0.07 6.31
C SER A 217 -30.91 0.83 6.79
N GLY A 218 -30.99 1.15 8.08
CA GLY A 218 -31.96 2.15 8.60
C GLY A 218 -33.44 1.79 8.45
N GLY A 219 -33.78 0.52 8.20
CA GLY A 219 -35.16 0.08 7.93
C GLY A 219 -35.98 -0.37 9.13
N SER A 220 -35.46 -0.30 10.36
CA SER A 220 -36.21 -0.72 11.56
C SER A 220 -37.04 0.45 12.09
N GLY A 221 -38.33 0.46 11.74
CA GLY A 221 -39.30 1.50 12.08
C GLY A 221 -39.33 1.85 13.58
N MET A 222 -39.25 3.16 13.86
CA MET A 222 -39.57 3.76 15.14
C MET A 222 -41.04 3.50 15.47
N ARG A 223 -41.31 2.62 16.44
CA ARG A 223 -42.60 2.57 17.13
C ARG A 223 -42.52 3.50 18.35
N TYR A 224 -43.17 4.65 18.24
CA TYR A 224 -43.47 5.53 19.36
C TYR A 224 -44.33 4.77 20.37
N ARG A 225 -43.98 4.84 21.66
CA ARG A 225 -44.80 4.35 22.76
C ARG A 225 -45.10 5.55 23.66
N GLU A 226 -46.37 5.95 23.70
CA GLU A 226 -46.86 6.97 24.61
C GLU A 226 -46.77 6.47 26.06
N ILE A 227 -46.39 7.37 26.97
CA ILE A 227 -46.38 7.13 28.41
C ILE A 227 -47.70 7.68 28.94
N GLY A 228 -48.50 6.79 29.54
CA GLY A 228 -49.55 7.15 30.49
C GLY A 228 -49.01 7.11 31.91
#